data_AF-A0A929IBS1-F1
#
_entry.id   AF-A0A929IBS1-F1
#
_cell.length_a   1.000
_cell.length_b   1.000
_cell.length_c   1.000
_cell.angle_alpha   90.00
_cell.angle_beta   90.00
_cell.angle_gamma   90.00
#
_symmetry.space_group_name_H-M   'P 1'
#
loop_
_entity.id
_entity.type
_entity.pdbx_description
1 polymer ?
#
loop_
_entity_poly.entity_id
_entity_poly.type
_entity_poly.pdbx_seq_one_letter_code
_entity_poly.pdbx_strand_id
1 'polypeptide(L)'
;MKSLRKKREAGNQKALKTESLAIKRFYDLDKTVYADGALSSQDKELLGLVASMVLRCNDCIDYHLEQCVAKGWQRKQIDEAMAVAMMVGGSIVIPHTRHAAETLEYLFTQNL
;
A
#
# COMPACT_ATOMS: atom_id res chain seq x y z
N MET A 1 3.18 -1.84 -13.64
CA MET A 1 2.52 -0.91 -12.70
C MET A 1 1.55 0.11 -13.30
N LYS A 2 1.92 0.93 -14.31
CA LYS A 2 1.03 2.02 -14.81
C LYS A 2 -0.38 1.54 -15.21
N SER A 3 -0.51 0.34 -15.76
CA SER A 3 -1.80 -0.31 -16.07
C SER A 3 -2.60 -0.71 -14.83
N LEU A 4 -1.93 -1.13 -13.74
CA LEU A 4 -2.56 -1.50 -12.47
C LEU A 4 -3.12 -0.27 -11.74
N ARG A 5 -2.38 0.84 -11.71
CA ARG A 5 -2.88 2.13 -11.17
C ARG A 5 -4.18 2.55 -11.85
N LYS A 6 -4.18 2.57 -13.19
CA LYS A 6 -5.36 2.88 -14.00
C LYS A 6 -6.53 1.93 -13.71
N LYS A 7 -6.24 0.63 -13.56
CA LYS A 7 -7.26 -0.38 -13.22
C LYS A 7 -7.87 -0.13 -11.83
N ARG A 8 -7.03 0.16 -10.82
CA ARG A 8 -7.45 0.52 -9.45
C ARG A 8 -8.33 1.77 -9.45
N GLU A 9 -7.89 2.84 -10.09
CA GLU A 9 -8.66 4.08 -10.21
C GLU A 9 -10.01 3.86 -10.89
N ALA A 10 -10.03 3.16 -12.04
CA ALA A 10 -11.26 2.83 -12.73
C ALA A 10 -12.19 1.94 -11.88
N GLY A 11 -11.64 1.01 -11.10
CA GLY A 11 -12.38 0.20 -10.13
C GLY A 11 -13.02 1.03 -9.04
N ASN A 12 -12.26 1.94 -8.42
CA ASN A 12 -12.75 2.86 -7.40
C ASN A 12 -13.90 3.74 -7.93
N GLN A 13 -13.76 4.28 -9.15
CA GLN A 13 -14.82 5.06 -9.78
C GLN A 13 -16.10 4.25 -10.01
N LYS A 14 -15.99 2.95 -10.32
CA LYS A 14 -17.16 2.07 -10.44
C LYS A 14 -17.78 1.79 -9.06
N ALA A 15 -16.97 1.49 -8.05
CA ALA A 15 -17.43 1.22 -6.70
C ALA A 15 -18.19 2.41 -6.09
N LEU A 16 -17.70 3.63 -6.32
CA LEU A 16 -18.30 4.87 -5.81
C LEU A 16 -19.61 5.30 -6.50
N LYS A 17 -19.98 4.68 -7.64
CA LYS A 17 -21.28 4.90 -8.31
C LYS A 17 -22.46 4.25 -7.59
N THR A 18 -22.22 3.47 -6.53
CA THR A 18 -23.29 2.91 -5.70
C THR A 18 -24.11 3.99 -5.00
N GLU A 19 -25.38 3.73 -4.71
CA GLU A 19 -26.22 4.61 -3.86
C GLU A 19 -25.94 4.42 -2.36
N SER A 20 -25.18 3.39 -1.97
CA SER A 20 -24.86 3.13 -0.56
C SER A 20 -23.95 4.21 0.03
N LEU A 21 -24.52 5.02 0.93
CA LEU A 21 -23.77 5.99 1.73
C LEU A 21 -22.71 5.33 2.61
N ALA A 22 -22.95 4.10 3.08
CA ALA A 22 -22.00 3.37 3.92
C ALA A 22 -20.70 3.07 3.14
N ILE A 23 -20.83 2.60 1.89
CA ILE A 23 -19.67 2.33 1.03
C ILE A 23 -18.91 3.64 0.76
N LYS A 24 -19.61 4.70 0.35
CA LYS A 24 -18.98 6.00 0.07
C LYS A 24 -18.19 6.53 1.28
N ARG A 25 -18.80 6.51 2.47
CA ARG A 25 -18.16 6.97 3.71
C ARG A 25 -16.95 6.13 4.10
N PHE A 26 -16.98 4.82 3.87
CA PHE A 26 -15.85 3.95 4.17
C PHE A 26 -14.64 4.25 3.27
N TYR A 27 -14.88 4.51 1.98
CA TYR A 27 -13.84 4.95 1.05
C TYR A 27 -13.24 6.31 1.43
N ASP A 28 -14.05 7.23 1.95
CA ASP A 28 -13.54 8.52 2.42
C ASP A 28 -12.77 8.39 3.74
N LEU A 29 -13.19 7.48 4.62
CA LEU A 29 -12.48 7.17 5.86
C LEU A 29 -11.08 6.62 5.57
N ASP A 30 -10.93 5.71 4.61
CA ASP A 30 -9.64 5.18 4.15
C ASP A 30 -8.65 6.30 3.81
N LYS A 31 -9.06 7.29 3.00
CA LYS A 31 -8.21 8.46 2.70
C LYS A 31 -7.89 9.29 3.95
N THR A 32 -8.87 9.44 4.83
CA THR A 32 -8.76 10.30 6.02
C THR A 32 -7.75 9.73 7.02
N VAL A 33 -7.71 8.41 7.21
CA VAL A 33 -6.82 7.79 8.22
C VAL A 33 -5.34 7.97 7.88
N TYR A 34 -4.97 8.05 6.59
CA TYR A 34 -3.59 8.27 6.13
C TYR A 34 -3.16 9.75 6.08
N ALA A 35 -4.04 10.71 6.40
CA ALA A 35 -3.68 12.12 6.48
C ALA A 35 -2.75 12.44 7.67
N ASP A 36 -2.02 13.56 7.62
CA ASP A 36 -1.12 13.97 8.71
C ASP A 36 -1.88 14.21 10.04
N GLY A 37 -1.21 13.91 11.15
CA GLY A 37 -1.70 14.13 12.51
C GLY A 37 -0.57 13.97 13.52
N ALA A 38 -0.85 13.37 14.69
CA ALA A 38 0.19 13.04 15.66
C ALA A 38 1.23 12.04 15.10
N LEU A 39 0.81 11.17 14.19
CA LEU A 39 1.70 10.43 13.29
C LEU A 39 1.66 11.09 11.92
N SER A 40 2.83 11.20 11.29
CA SER A 40 2.92 11.73 9.93
C SER A 40 2.22 10.79 8.95
N SER A 41 1.75 11.35 7.85
CA SER A 41 1.24 10.56 6.73
C SER A 41 2.31 9.62 6.16
N GLN A 42 3.60 9.97 6.29
CA GLN A 42 4.73 9.10 5.93
C GLN A 42 4.78 7.85 6.80
N ASP A 43 4.68 7.98 8.12
CA ASP A 43 4.68 6.84 9.06
C ASP A 43 3.44 5.98 8.85
N LYS A 44 2.28 6.60 8.63
CA LYS A 44 1.01 5.90 8.44
C LYS A 44 1.01 5.02 7.18
N GLU A 45 1.64 5.45 6.09
CA GLU A 45 1.77 4.61 4.90
C GLU A 45 2.64 3.37 5.15
N LEU A 46 3.69 3.50 5.98
CA LEU A 46 4.50 2.35 6.40
C LEU A 46 3.69 1.38 7.27
N LEU A 47 2.84 1.89 8.16
CA LEU A 47 1.89 1.07 8.92
C LEU A 47 0.88 0.37 8.00
N GLY A 48 0.37 1.07 6.98
CA GLY A 48 -0.51 0.53 5.96
C GLY A 48 0.15 -0.61 5.17
N LEU A 49 1.43 -0.46 4.82
CA LEU A 49 2.22 -1.50 4.17
C LEU A 49 2.30 -2.76 5.04
N VAL A 50 2.72 -2.62 6.31
CA VAL A 50 2.84 -3.76 7.23
C VAL A 50 1.50 -4.47 7.41
N ALA A 51 0.41 -3.72 7.61
CA ALA A 51 -0.94 -4.27 7.74
C ALA A 51 -1.38 -5.02 6.47
N SER A 52 -1.11 -4.45 5.29
CA SER A 52 -1.45 -5.06 4.00
C SER A 52 -0.70 -6.34 3.72
N MET A 53 0.56 -6.42 4.16
CA MET A 53 1.38 -7.63 4.04
C MET A 53 0.89 -8.76 4.93
N VAL A 54 0.60 -8.49 6.21
CA VAL A 54 0.05 -9.53 7.11
C VAL A 54 -1.35 -9.98 6.67
N LEU A 55 -2.12 -9.10 6.01
CA LEU A 55 -3.41 -9.42 5.40
C LEU A 55 -3.32 -9.98 3.98
N ARG A 56 -2.11 -10.05 3.39
CA ARG A 56 -1.85 -10.68 2.09
C ARG A 56 -2.60 -10.07 0.90
N CYS A 57 -2.80 -8.75 0.90
CA CYS A 57 -3.46 -8.02 -0.19
C CYS A 57 -2.44 -7.38 -1.15
N ASN A 58 -2.16 -7.99 -2.31
CA ASN A 58 -1.16 -7.45 -3.25
C ASN A 58 -1.52 -6.07 -3.81
N ASP A 59 -2.80 -5.81 -4.11
CA ASP A 59 -3.24 -4.48 -4.58
C ASP A 59 -3.01 -3.39 -3.50
N CYS A 60 -3.17 -3.75 -2.23
CA CYS A 60 -2.93 -2.87 -1.08
C CYS A 60 -1.42 -2.69 -0.82
N ILE A 61 -0.64 -3.77 -0.94
CA ILE A 61 0.82 -3.74 -0.84
C ILE A 61 1.40 -2.81 -1.91
N ASP A 62 0.98 -2.97 -3.17
CA ASP A 62 1.44 -2.11 -4.26
C ASP A 62 1.09 -0.64 -4.02
N TYR A 63 -0.13 -0.36 -3.53
CA TYR A 63 -0.53 0.99 -3.15
C TYR A 63 0.39 1.58 -2.09
N HIS A 64 0.58 0.90 -0.95
CA HIS A 64 1.40 1.46 0.13
C HIS A 64 2.89 1.53 -0.22
N LEU A 65 3.43 0.63 -1.05
CA LEU A 65 4.81 0.76 -1.56
C LEU A 65 4.97 2.02 -2.41
N GLU A 66 4.03 2.29 -3.32
CA GLU A 66 4.04 3.52 -4.13
C GLU A 66 4.04 4.77 -3.24
N GLN A 67 3.17 4.79 -2.23
CA GLN A 67 3.04 5.90 -1.30
C GLN A 67 4.27 6.06 -0.40
N CYS A 68 4.84 4.96 0.08
CA CYS A 68 6.05 4.97 0.90
C CYS A 68 7.23 5.58 0.13
N VAL A 69 7.45 5.12 -1.11
CA VAL A 69 8.51 5.66 -1.98
C VAL A 69 8.25 7.13 -2.30
N ALA A 70 7.02 7.50 -2.66
CA ALA A 70 6.65 8.89 -2.95
C ALA A 70 6.84 9.83 -1.75
N LYS A 71 6.68 9.33 -0.52
CA LYS A 71 6.92 10.07 0.72
C LYS A 71 8.37 10.00 1.22
N GLY A 72 9.29 9.42 0.44
CA GLY A 72 10.72 9.48 0.69
C GLY A 72 11.29 8.37 1.58
N TRP A 73 10.52 7.30 1.85
CA TRP A 73 11.09 6.11 2.49
C TRP A 73 12.15 5.47 1.61
N GLN A 74 13.30 5.18 2.20
CA GLN A 74 14.39 4.52 1.50
C GLN A 74 14.15 3.02 1.40
N ARG A 75 14.68 2.40 0.34
CA ARG A 75 14.54 0.95 0.10
C ARG A 75 14.88 0.11 1.33
N LYS A 76 15.99 0.42 2.00
CA LYS A 76 16.43 -0.29 3.22
C LYS A 76 15.41 -0.21 4.37
N GLN A 77 14.77 0.95 4.55
CA GLN A 77 13.76 1.14 5.60
C GLN A 77 12.49 0.35 5.28
N ILE A 78 12.09 0.31 4.01
CA ILE A 78 10.96 -0.50 3.56
C ILE A 78 11.25 -1.99 3.76
N ASP A 79 12.46 -2.45 3.41
CA ASP A 79 12.87 -3.85 3.61
C ASP A 79 12.82 -4.26 5.10
N GLU A 80 13.22 -3.38 6.03
CA GLU A 80 13.08 -3.62 7.48
C GLU A 80 11.62 -3.75 7.92
N ALA A 81 10.73 -2.89 7.42
CA ALA A 81 9.30 -2.98 7.73
C ALA A 81 8.66 -4.27 7.17
N MET A 82 9.04 -4.66 5.95
CA MET A 82 8.61 -5.94 5.35
C MET A 82 9.11 -7.14 6.14
N ALA A 83 10.31 -7.09 6.73
CA ALA A 83 10.82 -8.14 7.60
C ALA A 83 9.97 -8.28 8.88
N VAL A 84 9.55 -7.17 9.49
CA VAL A 84 8.60 -7.19 10.63
C VAL A 84 7.27 -7.81 10.20
N ALA A 85 6.71 -7.41 9.06
CA ALA A 85 5.47 -7.98 8.55
C ALA A 85 5.58 -9.50 8.29
N MET A 86 6.70 -9.96 7.73
CA MET A 86 6.96 -11.38 7.48
C MET A 86 7.14 -12.16 8.78
N MET A 87 7.79 -11.59 9.79
CA MET A 87 7.88 -12.22 11.11
C MET A 87 6.50 -12.37 11.75
N VAL A 88 5.65 -11.33 11.71
CA VAL A 88 4.31 -11.38 12.30
C VAL A 88 3.37 -12.31 11.52
N GLY A 89 3.40 -12.28 10.18
CA GLY A 89 2.50 -13.07 9.34
C GLY A 89 2.98 -14.48 9.04
N GLY A 90 4.26 -14.79 9.27
CA GLY A 90 4.87 -16.10 8.99
C GLY A 90 5.14 -16.36 7.50
N SER A 91 5.48 -17.63 7.18
CA SER A 91 5.94 -18.03 5.84
C SER A 91 4.91 -17.82 4.73
N ILE A 92 3.62 -17.70 5.07
CA ILE A 92 2.56 -17.42 4.11
C ILE A 92 2.68 -16.01 3.48
N VAL A 93 3.48 -15.12 4.08
CA VAL A 93 3.77 -13.79 3.51
C VAL A 93 4.84 -13.86 2.40
N ILE A 94 5.61 -14.96 2.28
CA ILE A 94 6.72 -15.09 1.31
C ILE A 94 6.29 -14.76 -0.14
N PRO A 95 5.17 -15.28 -0.68
CA PRO A 95 4.74 -14.91 -2.04
C PRO A 95 4.44 -13.41 -2.18
N HIS A 96 3.92 -12.79 -1.13
CA HIS A 96 3.60 -11.36 -1.08
C HIS A 96 4.87 -10.50 -0.95
N THR A 97 5.88 -10.97 -0.22
CA THR A 97 7.20 -10.33 -0.18
C THR A 97 7.91 -10.41 -1.54
N ARG A 98 7.79 -11.53 -2.26
CA ARG A 98 8.32 -11.65 -3.64
C ARG A 98 7.67 -10.65 -4.57
N HIS A 99 6.34 -10.56 -4.55
CA HIS A 99 5.58 -9.54 -5.29
C HIS A 99 6.03 -8.12 -4.92
N ALA A 100 6.13 -7.82 -3.62
CA ALA A 100 6.60 -6.52 -3.13
C ALA A 100 8.01 -6.17 -3.62
N ALA A 101 8.91 -7.16 -3.71
CA ALA A 101 10.27 -6.96 -4.20
C ALA A 101 10.31 -6.57 -5.68
N GLU A 102 9.50 -7.22 -6.53
CA GLU A 102 9.32 -6.84 -7.94
C GLU A 102 8.76 -5.42 -8.05
N THR A 103 7.80 -5.08 -7.19
CA THR A 103 7.22 -3.72 -7.16
C THR A 103 8.27 -2.68 -6.76
N LEU A 104 9.07 -2.95 -5.73
CA LEU A 104 10.12 -2.04 -5.28
C LEU A 104 11.24 -1.88 -6.31
N GLU A 105 11.61 -2.96 -7.01
CA GLU A 105 12.57 -2.87 -8.12
C GLU A 105 12.09 -1.88 -9.16
N TYR A 106 10.86 -2.00 -9.64
CA TYR A 106 10.29 -1.04 -10.59
C TYR A 106 10.29 0.40 -10.05
N LEU A 107 9.86 0.61 -8.79
CA LEU A 107 9.74 1.96 -8.23
C LEU A 107 11.09 2.66 -8.04
N PHE A 108 12.15 1.92 -7.68
CA PHE A 108 13.48 2.51 -7.48
C PHE A 108 14.35 2.51 -8.74
N THR A 109 14.07 1.68 -9.74
CA THR A 109 14.86 1.61 -10.99
C THR A 109 14.26 2.40 -12.14
N GLN A 110 12.93 2.58 -12.20
CA GLN A 110 12.24 3.31 -13.27
C GLN A 110 11.74 4.70 -12.84
N ASN A 111 12.37 5.32 -11.83
CA ASN A 111 12.27 6.75 -11.57
C ASN A 111 13.29 7.57 -12.40
N LEU A 112 13.56 7.13 -13.63
CA LEU A 112 14.08 7.90 -14.76
C LEU A 112 13.00 7.99 -15.85
#